data_AF-A4ARI0-F1
#
_entry.id   AF-A4ARI0-F1
#
_cell.length_a   1.000
_cell.length_b   1.000
_cell.length_c   1.000
_cell.angle_alpha   90.00
_cell.angle_beta   90.00
_cell.angle_gamma   90.00
#
_symmetry.space_group_name_H-M   'P 1'
#
loop_
_entity.id
_entity.type
_entity.pdbx_description
1 polymer ?
#
loop_
_entity_poly.entity_id
_entity_poly.type
_entity_poly.pdbx_seq_one_letter_code
_entity_poly.pdbx_strand_id
1 'polypeptide(L)'
;MDFPQKDYHLIKQNALHGRYITRGHISSILDGLSEKFVVENIGQSVNRLPIESVTFGKGSKKILMWSQMHGNESTTTKAVFDFFNFMDSGVELSNSILKNCTIKIIPILNPDGAKAYTRVNANGVDLNRDARIRSQPESNVLRECFESFEPNYCFNLHDQRTIFNVMGTTKPATVSFLAPSFNKERGISKSRATSMHLIVAMNKRLQKMIPGQVGRYDDSFNENCIGDTFQMLDVPTVLFEAGHYPEDYMRENTREYIFQALVVAMGTIVGNKIGDYAKKEYFDIPENAKLFYDVLIQNAHLINSEKYRANDIVAILFKEVLEGNNICFKPEIKKVGSLLDFYGHQKYDCSKMEDLELIKKQSFWEVL
;
A
#
# COMPACT_ATOMS: atom_id res chain seq x y z
N MET A 1 4.30 5.72 -22.04
CA MET A 1 3.28 4.74 -22.47
C MET A 1 2.45 4.59 -21.23
N ASP A 2 1.31 5.27 -21.22
CA ASP A 2 0.58 5.57 -19.99
C ASP A 2 -0.86 5.11 -20.23
N PHE A 3 -1.51 4.57 -19.20
CA PHE A 3 -2.95 4.30 -19.25
C PHE A 3 -3.71 5.56 -18.83
N PRO A 4 -4.59 6.13 -19.68
CA PRO A 4 -5.26 7.37 -19.36
C PRO A 4 -6.13 7.27 -18.10
N GLN A 5 -6.06 8.28 -17.25
CA GLN A 5 -6.81 8.28 -15.99
C GLN A 5 -8.32 8.17 -16.21
N LYS A 6 -8.83 8.89 -17.21
CA LYS A 6 -10.24 8.87 -17.61
C LYS A 6 -10.78 7.48 -17.93
N ASP A 7 -9.92 6.53 -18.31
CA ASP A 7 -10.30 5.19 -18.71
C ASP A 7 -10.22 4.18 -17.54
N TYR A 8 -9.81 4.62 -16.34
CA TYR A 8 -9.70 3.76 -15.15
C TYR A 8 -10.99 3.04 -14.78
N HIS A 9 -12.14 3.71 -14.94
CA HIS A 9 -13.44 3.12 -14.67
C HIS A 9 -13.74 1.85 -15.52
N LEU A 10 -13.07 1.68 -16.67
CA LEU A 10 -13.23 0.51 -17.54
C LEU A 10 -12.52 -0.73 -17.00
N ILE A 11 -11.47 -0.55 -16.19
CA ILE A 11 -10.66 -1.66 -15.65
C ILE A 11 -10.87 -1.87 -14.15
N LYS A 12 -11.58 -0.96 -13.46
CA LYS A 12 -11.84 -1.08 -12.02
C LYS A 12 -12.66 -2.34 -11.71
N GLN A 13 -12.13 -3.21 -10.85
CA GLN A 13 -12.86 -4.37 -10.31
C GLN A 13 -13.86 -3.92 -9.24
N ASN A 14 -15.12 -3.69 -9.64
CA ASN A 14 -16.17 -3.14 -8.77
C ASN A 14 -16.63 -4.08 -7.66
N ALA A 15 -16.44 -5.40 -7.81
CA ALA A 15 -16.79 -6.36 -6.75
C ALA A 15 -15.91 -6.20 -5.50
N LEU A 16 -14.72 -5.60 -5.63
CA LEU A 16 -13.83 -5.33 -4.50
C LEU A 16 -13.88 -3.84 -4.16
N HIS A 17 -14.26 -3.52 -2.93
CA HIS A 17 -14.35 -2.14 -2.45
C HIS A 17 -14.13 -2.06 -0.94
N GLY A 18 -13.77 -0.87 -0.46
CA GLY A 18 -13.57 -0.63 0.96
C GLY A 18 -12.29 -1.25 1.52
N ARG A 19 -12.28 -1.48 2.84
CA ARG A 19 -11.07 -1.86 3.59
C ARG A 19 -10.96 -3.35 3.90
N TYR A 20 -12.04 -4.13 3.84
CA TYR A 20 -12.05 -5.54 4.23
C TYR A 20 -12.08 -6.46 3.00
N ILE A 21 -10.92 -6.99 2.61
CA ILE A 21 -10.80 -7.94 1.50
C ILE A 21 -10.19 -9.24 2.01
N THR A 22 -10.93 -10.34 1.83
CA THR A 22 -10.51 -11.68 2.25
C THR A 22 -10.46 -12.61 1.05
N ARG A 23 -9.95 -13.83 1.25
CA ARG A 23 -10.00 -14.87 0.22
C ARG A 23 -11.43 -15.07 -0.33
N GLY A 24 -12.44 -15.05 0.54
CA GLY A 24 -13.84 -15.25 0.13
C GLY A 24 -14.37 -14.16 -0.81
N HIS A 25 -13.81 -12.94 -0.74
CA HIS A 25 -14.19 -11.85 -1.66
C HIS A 25 -13.55 -12.00 -3.04
N ILE A 26 -12.38 -12.66 -3.13
CA ILE A 26 -11.62 -12.75 -4.38
C ILE A 26 -11.83 -14.07 -5.13
N SER A 27 -12.30 -15.12 -4.47
CA SER A 27 -12.34 -16.48 -5.06
C SER A 27 -13.18 -16.53 -6.33
N SER A 28 -14.39 -15.98 -6.33
CA SER A 28 -15.24 -15.97 -7.54
C SER A 28 -14.66 -15.12 -8.67
N ILE A 29 -13.85 -14.11 -8.34
CA ILE A 29 -13.17 -13.27 -9.33
C ILE A 29 -12.01 -14.04 -9.95
N LEU A 30 -11.25 -14.80 -9.14
CA LEU A 30 -10.19 -15.69 -9.62
C LEU A 30 -10.74 -16.80 -10.52
N ASP A 31 -11.85 -17.43 -10.13
CA ASP A 31 -12.52 -18.47 -10.93
C ASP A 31 -13.03 -17.94 -12.28
N GLY A 32 -13.33 -16.63 -12.35
CA GLY A 32 -13.82 -15.95 -13.54
C GLY A 32 -12.75 -15.30 -14.41
N LEU A 33 -11.46 -15.45 -14.09
CA LEU A 33 -10.38 -14.93 -14.94
C LEU A 33 -10.36 -15.67 -16.29
N SER A 34 -9.98 -14.97 -17.36
CA SER A 34 -9.86 -15.56 -18.69
C SER A 34 -8.74 -16.60 -18.77
N GLU A 35 -8.71 -17.41 -19.83
CA GLU A 35 -7.67 -18.44 -20.04
C GLU A 35 -6.22 -17.91 -20.14
N LYS A 36 -6.05 -16.58 -20.20
CA LYS A 36 -4.73 -15.94 -20.15
C LYS A 36 -4.06 -16.07 -18.78
N PHE A 37 -4.86 -16.31 -17.74
CA PHE A 37 -4.42 -16.37 -16.35
C PHE A 37 -4.42 -17.82 -15.85
N VAL A 38 -3.31 -18.23 -15.25
CA VAL A 38 -3.18 -19.53 -14.60
C VAL A 38 -3.22 -19.30 -13.09
N VAL A 39 -4.31 -19.74 -12.46
CA VAL A 39 -4.47 -19.68 -11.00
C VAL A 39 -4.00 -20.99 -10.40
N GLU A 40 -3.07 -20.92 -9.45
CA GLU A 40 -2.49 -22.09 -8.79
C GLU A 40 -2.55 -21.92 -7.27
N ASN A 41 -2.97 -22.96 -6.56
CA ASN A 41 -2.73 -23.05 -5.12
C ASN A 41 -1.26 -23.42 -4.89
N ILE A 42 -0.52 -22.51 -4.24
CA ILE A 42 0.93 -22.64 -4.02
C ILE A 42 1.27 -22.95 -2.55
N GLY A 43 0.28 -23.22 -1.72
CA GLY A 43 0.49 -23.60 -0.32
C GLY A 43 -0.68 -23.22 0.58
N GLN A 44 -0.44 -23.25 1.88
CA GLN A 44 -1.49 -23.00 2.88
C GLN A 44 -0.99 -22.13 4.02
N SER A 45 -1.88 -21.33 4.59
CA SER A 45 -1.64 -20.58 5.83
C SER A 45 -1.62 -21.48 7.07
N VAL A 46 -1.34 -20.90 8.23
CA VAL A 46 -1.40 -21.59 9.53
C VAL A 46 -2.74 -22.31 9.75
N ASN A 47 -3.87 -21.66 9.44
CA ASN A 47 -5.20 -22.26 9.55
C ASN A 47 -5.62 -23.08 8.32
N ARG A 48 -4.66 -23.48 7.49
CA ARG A 48 -4.86 -24.28 6.27
C ARG A 48 -5.75 -23.61 5.23
N LEU A 49 -5.83 -22.27 5.21
CA LEU A 49 -6.45 -21.55 4.11
C LEU A 49 -5.49 -21.57 2.91
N PRO A 50 -5.97 -21.83 1.69
CA PRO A 50 -5.10 -21.89 0.52
C PRO A 50 -4.51 -20.50 0.20
N ILE A 51 -3.24 -20.49 -0.22
CA ILE A 51 -2.56 -19.33 -0.77
C ILE A 51 -2.46 -19.53 -2.27
N GLU A 52 -3.06 -18.61 -3.03
CA GLU A 52 -3.19 -18.71 -4.47
C GLU A 52 -2.25 -17.72 -5.17
N SER A 53 -1.65 -18.15 -6.28
CA SER A 53 -0.93 -17.27 -7.20
C SER A 53 -1.63 -17.22 -8.55
N VAL A 54 -1.46 -16.10 -9.26
CA VAL A 54 -1.96 -15.89 -10.61
C VAL A 54 -0.76 -15.62 -11.52
N THR A 55 -0.54 -16.48 -12.50
CA THR A 55 0.56 -16.37 -13.47
C THR A 55 0.03 -16.07 -14.87
N PHE A 56 0.64 -15.11 -15.57
CA PHE A 56 0.24 -14.73 -16.93
C PHE A 56 1.39 -14.08 -17.69
N GLY A 57 1.23 -13.98 -19.02
CA GLY A 57 2.30 -13.57 -19.93
C GLY A 57 3.26 -14.71 -20.27
N LYS A 58 4.11 -14.50 -21.26
CA LYS A 58 5.02 -15.53 -21.81
C LYS A 58 6.43 -15.02 -22.12
N GLY A 59 6.75 -13.82 -21.68
CA GLY A 59 8.04 -13.21 -21.98
C GLY A 59 9.12 -13.52 -20.96
N SER A 60 10.37 -13.21 -21.31
CA SER A 60 11.55 -13.58 -20.53
C SER A 60 11.74 -12.77 -19.25
N LYS A 61 11.13 -11.59 -19.13
CA LYS A 61 11.24 -10.74 -17.94
C LYS A 61 10.27 -11.24 -16.88
N LYS A 62 10.77 -11.88 -15.84
CA LYS A 62 9.97 -12.45 -14.75
C LYS A 62 9.72 -11.41 -13.65
N ILE A 63 8.47 -11.18 -13.27
CA ILE A 63 8.10 -10.25 -12.20
C ILE A 63 7.26 -10.97 -11.16
N LEU A 64 7.70 -10.93 -9.90
CA LEU A 64 6.95 -11.44 -8.75
C LEU A 64 6.31 -10.27 -8.01
N MET A 65 5.03 -10.38 -7.67
CA MET A 65 4.34 -9.41 -6.82
C MET A 65 3.58 -10.13 -5.72
N TRP A 66 3.46 -9.53 -4.56
CA TRP A 66 2.62 -10.05 -3.48
C TRP A 66 1.97 -8.90 -2.70
N SER A 67 0.74 -9.13 -2.27
CA SER A 67 -0.05 -8.18 -1.48
C SER A 67 -0.66 -8.87 -0.26
N GLN A 68 -1.16 -8.06 0.68
CA GLN A 68 -1.79 -8.53 1.92
C GLN A 68 -0.93 -9.55 2.69
N MET A 69 0.39 -9.33 2.76
CA MET A 69 1.21 -10.08 3.74
C MET A 69 0.91 -9.64 5.16
N HIS A 70 0.55 -8.37 5.32
CA HIS A 70 -0.23 -7.92 6.46
C HIS A 70 -1.71 -7.97 6.07
N GLY A 71 -2.50 -8.69 6.85
CA GLY A 71 -3.88 -9.02 6.48
C GLY A 71 -4.82 -7.81 6.38
N ASN A 72 -4.56 -6.75 7.14
CA ASN A 72 -5.37 -5.52 7.15
C ASN A 72 -4.98 -4.50 6.06
N GLU A 73 -4.11 -4.85 5.12
CA GLU A 73 -3.54 -3.96 4.11
C GLU A 73 -4.07 -4.31 2.71
N SER A 74 -5.35 -4.03 2.45
CA SER A 74 -6.06 -4.52 1.26
C SER A 74 -6.04 -3.61 0.03
N THR A 75 -5.53 -2.38 0.13
CA THR A 75 -5.66 -1.40 -0.95
C THR A 75 -4.93 -1.85 -2.20
N THR A 76 -3.72 -2.37 -2.02
CA THR A 76 -2.90 -2.86 -3.12
C THR A 76 -3.43 -4.15 -3.72
N THR A 77 -4.06 -5.03 -2.93
CA THR A 77 -4.80 -6.20 -3.45
C THR A 77 -5.90 -5.75 -4.39
N LYS A 78 -6.70 -4.72 -4.05
CA LYS A 78 -7.71 -4.18 -4.98
C LYS A 78 -7.08 -3.69 -6.29
N ALA A 79 -5.93 -2.99 -6.23
CA ALA A 79 -5.21 -2.51 -7.40
C ALA A 79 -4.62 -3.65 -8.27
N VAL A 80 -4.27 -4.79 -7.66
CA VAL A 80 -3.86 -6.02 -8.39
C VAL A 80 -5.01 -6.55 -9.24
N PHE A 81 -6.25 -6.54 -8.75
CA PHE A 81 -7.40 -6.99 -9.55
C PHE A 81 -7.75 -6.02 -10.68
N ASP A 82 -7.54 -4.71 -10.48
CA ASP A 82 -7.63 -3.73 -11.58
C ASP A 82 -6.57 -3.99 -12.64
N PHE A 83 -5.37 -4.37 -12.20
CA PHE A 83 -4.27 -4.72 -13.06
C PHE A 83 -4.56 -6.00 -13.87
N PHE A 84 -5.23 -7.01 -13.30
CA PHE A 84 -5.71 -8.17 -14.07
C PHE A 84 -6.68 -7.76 -15.18
N ASN A 85 -7.66 -6.91 -14.88
CA ASN A 85 -8.59 -6.41 -15.90
C ASN A 85 -7.87 -5.62 -17.00
N PHE A 86 -6.89 -4.79 -16.64
CA PHE A 86 -6.04 -4.10 -17.62
C PHE A 86 -5.24 -5.08 -18.49
N MET A 87 -4.71 -6.16 -17.92
CA MET A 87 -4.01 -7.20 -18.67
C MET A 87 -4.93 -7.94 -19.64
N ASP A 88 -6.21 -8.08 -19.30
CA ASP A 88 -7.18 -8.71 -20.17
C ASP A 88 -7.75 -7.78 -21.26
N SER A 89 -7.66 -6.45 -21.06
CA SER A 89 -8.26 -5.42 -21.91
C SER A 89 -7.83 -5.40 -23.39
N GLY A 90 -6.71 -6.05 -23.74
CA GLY A 90 -6.21 -6.12 -25.11
C GLY A 90 -5.65 -4.81 -25.69
N VAL A 91 -5.48 -3.77 -24.89
CA VAL A 91 -4.79 -2.54 -25.32
C VAL A 91 -3.31 -2.81 -25.67
N GLU A 92 -2.73 -1.99 -26.54
CA GLU A 92 -1.36 -2.22 -27.06
C GLU A 92 -0.31 -2.42 -25.94
N LEU A 93 -0.37 -1.60 -24.89
CA LEU A 93 0.55 -1.70 -23.76
C LEU A 93 0.37 -3.03 -23.00
N SER A 94 -0.85 -3.50 -22.75
CA SER A 94 -1.05 -4.76 -22.03
C SER A 94 -0.57 -5.95 -22.86
N ASN A 95 -0.85 -5.97 -24.17
CA ASN A 95 -0.32 -7.00 -25.08
C ASN A 95 1.21 -6.98 -25.14
N SER A 96 1.82 -5.79 -25.15
CA SER A 96 3.28 -5.64 -25.10
C SER A 96 3.85 -6.20 -23.80
N ILE A 97 3.18 -5.96 -22.66
CA ILE A 97 3.57 -6.52 -21.36
C ILE A 97 3.45 -8.05 -21.38
N LEU A 98 2.31 -8.60 -21.80
CA LEU A 98 2.10 -10.05 -21.88
C LEU A 98 3.12 -10.77 -22.78
N LYS A 99 3.58 -10.12 -23.84
CA LYS A 99 4.59 -10.66 -24.76
C LYS A 99 6.00 -10.66 -24.17
N ASN A 100 6.35 -9.65 -23.36
CA ASN A 100 7.72 -9.43 -22.90
C ASN A 100 7.96 -9.84 -21.44
N CYS A 101 6.89 -10.03 -20.68
CA CYS A 101 6.96 -10.41 -19.27
C CYS A 101 6.24 -11.74 -19.01
N THR A 102 6.71 -12.45 -17.99
CA THR A 102 5.95 -13.45 -17.26
C THR A 102 5.74 -12.90 -15.85
N ILE A 103 4.50 -12.72 -15.44
CA ILE A 103 4.15 -12.06 -14.18
C ILE A 103 3.47 -13.10 -13.30
N LYS A 104 3.94 -13.23 -12.05
CA LYS A 104 3.33 -14.06 -11.01
C LYS A 104 2.94 -13.17 -9.85
N ILE A 105 1.66 -13.18 -9.46
CA ILE A 105 1.14 -12.36 -8.36
C ILE A 105 0.52 -13.26 -7.30
N ILE A 106 0.81 -13.02 -6.02
CA ILE A 106 0.14 -13.61 -4.87
C ILE A 106 -0.83 -12.54 -4.30
N PRO A 107 -2.14 -12.57 -4.61
CA PRO A 107 -3.04 -11.48 -4.24
C PRO A 107 -3.25 -11.35 -2.73
N ILE A 108 -3.22 -12.46 -2.00
CA ILE A 108 -3.31 -12.49 -0.53
C ILE A 108 -2.31 -13.51 0.00
N LEU A 109 -1.17 -13.04 0.50
CA LEU A 109 -0.16 -13.92 1.11
C LEU A 109 -0.57 -14.40 2.50
N ASN A 110 -1.24 -13.56 3.29
CA ASN A 110 -1.69 -13.87 4.65
C ASN A 110 -3.23 -13.95 4.72
N PRO A 111 -3.85 -15.04 4.21
CA PRO A 111 -5.31 -15.16 4.20
C PRO A 111 -5.89 -15.26 5.62
N ASP A 112 -5.12 -15.74 6.60
CA ASP A 112 -5.52 -15.79 8.00
C ASP A 112 -5.65 -14.38 8.59
N GLY A 113 -4.60 -13.57 8.45
CA GLY A 113 -4.62 -12.18 8.87
C GLY A 113 -5.68 -11.37 8.11
N ALA A 114 -5.88 -11.65 6.82
CA ALA A 114 -6.90 -10.97 6.03
C ALA A 114 -8.30 -11.24 6.58
N LYS A 115 -8.61 -12.50 6.91
CA LYS A 115 -9.89 -12.89 7.53
C LYS A 115 -10.06 -12.24 8.91
N ALA A 116 -9.01 -12.21 9.73
CA ALA A 116 -9.04 -11.61 11.06
C ALA A 116 -8.91 -10.07 11.07
N TYR A 117 -8.63 -9.47 9.92
CA TYR A 117 -8.26 -8.06 9.78
C TYR A 117 -7.08 -7.63 10.68
N THR A 118 -6.03 -8.44 10.70
CA THR A 118 -4.83 -8.21 11.51
C THR A 118 -3.59 -8.03 10.65
N ARG A 119 -2.64 -7.24 11.15
CA ARG A 119 -1.32 -7.12 10.53
C ARG A 119 -0.56 -8.45 10.51
N VAL A 120 -0.67 -9.22 11.58
CA VAL A 120 0.05 -10.47 11.79
C VAL A 120 -0.75 -11.68 11.29
N ASN A 121 -0.09 -12.82 11.07
CA ASN A 121 -0.76 -14.09 10.73
C ASN A 121 -1.47 -14.72 11.95
N ALA A 122 -2.03 -15.93 11.80
CA ALA A 122 -2.77 -16.59 12.88
C ALA A 122 -1.95 -16.87 14.15
N ASN A 123 -0.62 -17.00 14.03
CA ASN A 123 0.29 -17.20 15.16
C ASN A 123 0.75 -15.89 15.80
N GLY A 124 0.24 -14.74 15.37
CA GLY A 124 0.68 -13.44 15.87
C GLY A 124 2.03 -12.97 15.33
N VAL A 125 2.55 -13.60 14.26
CA VAL A 125 3.85 -13.25 13.66
C VAL A 125 3.67 -12.24 12.53
N ASP A 126 4.51 -11.19 12.53
CA ASP A 126 4.65 -10.28 11.40
C ASP A 126 5.50 -10.97 10.32
N LEU A 127 4.87 -11.37 9.22
CA LEU A 127 5.55 -12.08 8.12
C LEU A 127 6.68 -11.23 7.50
N ASN A 128 6.59 -9.90 7.57
CA ASN A 128 7.65 -8.99 7.12
C ASN A 128 8.75 -8.82 8.17
N ARG A 129 8.83 -9.70 9.16
CA ARG A 129 9.94 -9.86 10.10
C ARG A 129 10.41 -11.32 10.18
N ASP A 130 9.95 -12.18 9.27
CA ASP A 130 10.21 -13.64 9.28
C ASP A 130 10.94 -14.11 8.01
N ALA A 131 11.59 -13.21 7.26
CA ALA A 131 12.21 -13.53 5.96
C ALA A 131 13.40 -14.51 6.05
N ARG A 132 14.14 -14.51 7.17
CA ARG A 132 15.31 -15.38 7.39
C ARG A 132 14.95 -16.68 8.07
N ILE A 133 14.32 -16.58 9.24
CA ILE A 133 13.95 -17.74 10.07
C ILE A 133 12.90 -18.58 9.36
N ARG A 134 11.96 -17.93 8.66
CA ARG A 134 10.85 -18.58 7.92
C ARG A 134 10.09 -19.55 8.81
N SER A 135 9.77 -19.09 10.02
CA SER A 135 9.04 -19.87 11.02
C SER A 135 7.59 -20.14 10.62
N GLN A 136 7.02 -19.34 9.71
CA GLN A 136 5.62 -19.42 9.32
C GLN A 136 5.42 -20.12 7.96
N PRO A 137 4.32 -20.85 7.76
CA PRO A 137 4.05 -21.49 6.48
C PRO A 137 3.88 -20.46 5.35
N GLU A 138 3.29 -19.30 5.61
CA GLU A 138 3.16 -18.22 4.61
C GLU A 138 4.53 -17.68 4.15
N SER A 139 5.47 -17.54 5.09
CA SER A 139 6.85 -17.14 4.78
C SER A 139 7.56 -18.16 3.89
N ASN A 140 7.34 -19.46 4.14
CA ASN A 140 7.89 -20.53 3.32
C ASN A 140 7.29 -20.53 1.92
N VAL A 141 5.97 -20.37 1.79
CA VAL A 141 5.28 -20.24 0.48
C VAL A 141 5.86 -19.12 -0.37
N LEU A 142 6.02 -17.91 0.20
CA LEU A 142 6.59 -16.79 -0.55
C LEU A 142 8.04 -17.09 -0.96
N ARG A 143 8.82 -17.69 -0.07
CA ARG A 143 10.22 -18.00 -0.34
C ARG A 143 10.38 -19.07 -1.42
N GLU A 144 9.60 -20.14 -1.36
CA GLU A 144 9.58 -21.20 -2.39
C GLU A 144 9.10 -20.63 -3.74
N CYS A 145 8.10 -19.76 -3.72
CA CYS A 145 7.64 -19.06 -4.92
C CYS A 145 8.76 -18.20 -5.52
N PHE A 146 9.52 -17.46 -4.71
CA PHE A 146 10.66 -16.66 -5.16
C PHE A 146 11.77 -17.55 -5.76
N GLU A 147 12.17 -18.60 -5.06
CA GLU A 147 13.27 -19.49 -5.48
C GLU A 147 12.91 -20.30 -6.74
N SER A 148 11.68 -20.80 -6.86
CA SER A 148 11.24 -21.55 -8.03
C SER A 148 10.96 -20.67 -9.24
N PHE A 149 10.46 -19.45 -9.02
CA PHE A 149 10.12 -18.55 -10.12
C PHE A 149 11.35 -17.82 -10.67
N GLU A 150 12.36 -17.54 -9.84
CA GLU A 150 13.57 -16.78 -10.19
C GLU A 150 13.25 -15.41 -10.83
N PRO A 151 12.56 -14.51 -10.10
CA PRO A 151 12.13 -13.22 -10.65
C PRO A 151 13.31 -12.31 -10.98
N ASN A 152 13.16 -11.52 -12.04
CA ASN A 152 14.06 -10.40 -12.34
C ASN A 152 13.69 -9.13 -11.56
N TYR A 153 12.43 -9.01 -11.12
CA TYR A 153 11.92 -7.88 -10.36
C TYR A 153 10.88 -8.36 -9.33
N CYS A 154 10.86 -7.72 -8.16
CA CYS A 154 9.92 -8.02 -7.08
C CYS A 154 9.16 -6.75 -6.66
N PHE A 155 7.84 -6.80 -6.58
CA PHE A 155 7.03 -5.71 -6.02
C PHE A 155 6.35 -6.16 -4.73
N ASN A 156 6.71 -5.51 -3.62
CA ASN A 156 6.12 -5.71 -2.32
C ASN A 156 5.01 -4.69 -2.10
N LEU A 157 3.77 -5.15 -1.97
CA LEU A 157 2.59 -4.28 -2.01
C LEU A 157 1.94 -4.16 -0.63
N HIS A 158 2.06 -2.98 -0.02
CA HIS A 158 1.64 -2.66 1.34
C HIS A 158 0.70 -1.47 1.42
N ASP A 159 0.13 -1.27 2.61
CA ASP A 159 -0.60 -0.08 3.01
C ASP A 159 0.11 0.64 4.17
N GLN A 160 0.06 1.96 4.17
CA GLN A 160 0.50 2.79 5.29
C GLN A 160 -0.65 3.55 5.94
N ARG A 161 -0.47 3.94 7.20
CA ARG A 161 -1.51 4.56 8.04
C ARG A 161 -1.79 6.02 7.66
N THR A 162 -2.93 6.56 8.11
CA THR A 162 -3.35 7.95 7.89
C THR A 162 -2.45 9.00 8.55
N ILE A 163 -1.55 8.58 9.45
CA ILE A 163 -0.63 9.46 10.19
C ILE A 163 0.51 10.03 9.32
N PHE A 164 0.72 9.50 8.12
CA PHE A 164 1.87 9.82 7.29
C PHE A 164 1.60 11.01 6.36
N ASN A 165 2.56 11.94 6.31
CA ASN A 165 2.61 13.03 5.35
C ASN A 165 3.93 13.06 4.60
N VAL A 166 3.95 13.74 3.46
CA VAL A 166 5.21 14.04 2.76
C VAL A 166 5.96 15.09 3.58
N MET A 167 7.18 14.78 4.00
CA MET A 167 7.99 15.65 4.86
C MET A 167 8.17 17.04 4.23
N GLY A 168 8.09 18.08 5.07
CA GLY A 168 8.13 19.47 4.62
C GLY A 168 6.82 19.98 3.98
N THR A 169 5.76 19.18 3.98
CA THR A 169 4.46 19.57 3.43
C THR A 169 3.30 19.22 4.36
N THR A 170 2.17 19.90 4.16
CA THR A 170 0.90 19.62 4.83
C THR A 170 0.05 18.60 4.06
N LYS A 171 0.65 17.82 3.15
CA LYS A 171 -0.06 16.88 2.27
C LYS A 171 0.15 15.45 2.75
N PRO A 172 -0.90 14.61 2.74
CA PRO A 172 -0.74 13.21 3.11
C PRO A 172 0.22 12.51 2.15
N ALA A 173 0.92 11.50 2.67
CA ALA A 173 1.67 10.58 1.84
C ALA A 173 0.67 9.56 1.25
N THR A 174 0.00 9.94 0.17
CA THR A 174 -1.01 9.08 -0.49
C THR A 174 -0.38 7.85 -1.09
N VAL A 175 0.80 7.97 -1.69
CA VAL A 175 1.62 6.84 -2.12
C VAL A 175 3.03 7.03 -1.60
N SER A 176 3.66 5.97 -1.12
CA SER A 176 5.09 6.01 -0.85
C SER A 176 5.80 4.82 -1.47
N PHE A 177 7.08 5.02 -1.76
CA PHE A 177 7.93 3.98 -2.31
C PHE A 177 9.19 3.80 -1.48
N LEU A 178 9.75 2.59 -1.56
CA LEU A 178 11.06 2.30 -1.00
C LEU A 178 11.83 1.37 -1.95
N ALA A 179 13.09 1.72 -2.22
CA ALA A 179 14.11 0.80 -2.71
C ALA A 179 14.81 0.22 -1.47
N PRO A 180 14.45 -1.00 -1.03
CA PRO A 180 14.90 -1.57 0.23
C PRO A 180 16.42 -1.56 0.36
N SER A 181 16.91 -1.46 1.60
CA SER A 181 18.35 -1.49 1.85
C SER A 181 18.86 -2.93 1.71
N PHE A 182 20.03 -3.10 1.09
CA PHE A 182 20.65 -4.43 0.95
C PHE A 182 21.70 -4.72 2.02
N ASN A 183 22.10 -3.70 2.80
CA ASN A 183 23.07 -3.81 3.89
C ASN A 183 22.83 -2.71 4.95
N LYS A 184 23.53 -2.82 6.08
CA LYS A 184 23.43 -1.87 7.21
C LYS A 184 23.85 -0.45 6.82
N GLU A 185 24.81 -0.32 5.92
CA GLU A 185 25.34 0.96 5.43
C GLU A 185 24.38 1.67 4.46
N ARG A 186 23.27 1.03 4.07
CA ARG A 186 22.32 1.53 3.07
C ARG A 186 23.03 1.89 1.77
N GLY A 187 23.94 1.03 1.33
CA GLY A 187 24.65 1.18 0.06
C GLY A 187 23.72 1.08 -1.14
N ILE A 188 24.22 1.41 -2.33
CA ILE A 188 23.48 1.29 -3.59
C ILE A 188 24.09 0.18 -4.44
N SER A 189 23.56 -1.04 -4.29
CA SER A 189 23.88 -2.16 -5.19
C SER A 189 23.29 -1.92 -6.59
N LYS A 190 23.66 -2.76 -7.56
CA LYS A 190 23.06 -2.72 -8.91
C LYS A 190 21.55 -2.95 -8.84
N SER A 191 21.11 -3.95 -8.11
CA SER A 191 19.69 -4.25 -7.92
C SER A 191 18.95 -3.09 -7.23
N ARG A 192 19.55 -2.45 -6.22
CA ARG A 192 18.90 -1.33 -5.52
C ARG A 192 18.82 -0.09 -6.41
N ALA A 193 19.86 0.18 -7.21
CA ALA A 193 19.84 1.23 -8.21
C ALA A 193 18.69 1.01 -9.22
N THR A 194 18.49 -0.21 -9.71
CA THR A 194 17.36 -0.56 -10.58
C THR A 194 16.01 -0.25 -9.94
N SER A 195 15.84 -0.57 -8.66
CA SER A 195 14.63 -0.20 -7.91
C SER A 195 14.45 1.32 -7.82
N MET A 196 15.52 2.08 -7.54
CA MET A 196 15.49 3.54 -7.53
C MET A 196 15.06 4.12 -8.88
N HIS A 197 15.61 3.60 -9.98
CA HIS A 197 15.24 4.00 -11.34
C HIS A 197 13.74 3.80 -11.62
N LEU A 198 13.19 2.64 -11.24
CA LEU A 198 11.76 2.35 -11.38
C LEU A 198 10.90 3.28 -10.53
N ILE A 199 11.31 3.56 -9.29
CA ILE A 199 10.60 4.47 -8.40
C ILE A 199 10.57 5.90 -8.98
N VAL A 200 11.67 6.38 -9.56
CA VAL A 200 11.70 7.69 -10.21
C VAL A 200 10.71 7.75 -11.37
N ALA A 201 10.61 6.68 -12.18
CA ALA A 201 9.62 6.60 -13.26
C ALA A 201 8.18 6.70 -12.74
N MET A 202 7.84 5.93 -11.71
CA MET A 202 6.52 5.95 -11.08
C MET A 202 6.22 7.30 -10.42
N ASN A 203 7.17 7.87 -9.69
CA ASN A 203 7.03 9.18 -9.07
C ASN A 203 6.75 10.26 -10.12
N LYS A 204 7.50 10.30 -11.23
CA LYS A 204 7.25 11.28 -12.32
C LYS A 204 5.83 11.20 -12.88
N ARG A 205 5.24 10.00 -12.95
CA ARG A 205 3.83 9.85 -13.33
C ARG A 205 2.91 10.38 -12.23
N LEU A 206 3.10 9.91 -11.00
CA LEU A 206 2.22 10.24 -9.89
C LEU A 206 2.25 11.72 -9.51
N GLN A 207 3.37 12.42 -9.66
CA GLN A 207 3.43 13.86 -9.44
C GLN A 207 2.51 14.66 -10.39
N LYS A 208 2.16 14.11 -11.56
CA LYS A 208 1.17 14.73 -12.47
C LYS A 208 -0.27 14.51 -12.01
N MET A 209 -0.52 13.55 -11.13
CA MET A 209 -1.86 13.14 -10.67
C MET A 209 -2.12 13.62 -9.23
N ILE A 210 -1.13 13.48 -8.36
CA ILE A 210 -1.17 13.78 -6.93
C ILE A 210 0.08 14.57 -6.51
N PRO A 211 0.28 15.80 -7.05
CA PRO A 211 1.49 16.58 -6.82
C PRO A 211 1.76 16.82 -5.32
N GLY A 212 2.96 16.46 -4.87
CA GLY A 212 3.40 16.57 -3.49
C GLY A 212 2.75 15.59 -2.50
N GLN A 213 2.13 14.50 -2.99
CA GLN A 213 1.57 13.43 -2.14
C GLN A 213 2.29 12.08 -2.33
N VAL A 214 3.45 12.09 -3.00
CA VAL A 214 4.33 10.92 -3.13
C VAL A 214 5.52 11.10 -2.21
N GLY A 215 5.77 10.10 -1.35
CA GLY A 215 6.88 10.12 -0.39
C GLY A 215 7.79 8.89 -0.49
N ARG A 216 8.87 8.92 0.28
CA ARG A 216 9.81 7.81 0.45
C ARG A 216 9.64 7.19 1.83
N TYR A 217 9.49 5.87 1.89
CA TYR A 217 9.42 5.16 3.17
C TYR A 217 10.80 5.00 3.79
N ASP A 218 10.86 4.84 5.12
CA ASP A 218 12.11 4.68 5.86
C ASP A 218 12.91 3.46 5.35
N ASP A 219 14.18 3.67 5.03
CA ASP A 219 15.08 2.66 4.46
C ASP A 219 16.00 2.02 5.50
N SER A 220 15.63 2.08 6.78
CA SER A 220 16.35 1.42 7.86
C SER A 220 16.46 -0.08 7.60
N PHE A 221 17.71 -0.55 7.49
CA PHE A 221 18.01 -1.93 7.17
C PHE A 221 17.53 -2.90 8.26
N ASN A 222 16.82 -3.94 7.82
CA ASN A 222 16.46 -5.08 8.62
C ASN A 222 16.43 -6.33 7.73
N GLU A 223 17.45 -7.16 7.86
CA GLU A 223 17.58 -8.43 7.12
C GLU A 223 16.40 -9.41 7.33
N ASN A 224 15.56 -9.20 8.34
CA ASN A 224 14.36 -10.01 8.55
C ASN A 224 13.13 -9.51 7.78
N CYS A 225 13.22 -8.33 7.15
CA CYS A 225 12.23 -7.84 6.20
C CYS A 225 12.38 -8.55 4.85
N ILE A 226 11.25 -8.83 4.19
CA ILE A 226 11.25 -9.51 2.89
C ILE A 226 11.92 -8.64 1.82
N GLY A 227 11.61 -7.34 1.82
CA GLY A 227 12.18 -6.39 0.85
C GLY A 227 13.70 -6.38 0.88
N ASP A 228 14.29 -6.21 2.06
CA ASP A 228 15.73 -6.21 2.27
C ASP A 228 16.35 -7.57 1.92
N THR A 229 15.69 -8.68 2.30
CA THR A 229 16.15 -10.04 1.97
C THR A 229 16.25 -10.27 0.47
N PHE A 230 15.22 -9.92 -0.30
CA PHE A 230 15.25 -10.10 -1.76
C PHE A 230 16.23 -9.14 -2.43
N GLN A 231 16.42 -7.94 -1.86
CA GLN A 231 17.46 -7.03 -2.30
C GLN A 231 18.88 -7.57 -2.04
N MET A 232 19.09 -8.25 -0.90
CA MET A 232 20.34 -8.95 -0.56
C MET A 232 20.62 -10.13 -1.50
N LEU A 233 19.57 -10.79 -2.00
CA LEU A 233 19.66 -11.83 -3.04
C LEU A 233 19.84 -11.26 -4.46
N ASP A 234 20.20 -9.98 -4.55
CA ASP A 234 20.46 -9.21 -5.77
C ASP A 234 19.28 -9.15 -6.78
N VAL A 235 18.05 -9.28 -6.28
CA VAL A 235 16.84 -9.06 -7.09
C VAL A 235 16.27 -7.67 -6.82
N PRO A 236 16.16 -6.79 -7.84
CA PRO A 236 15.51 -5.49 -7.70
C PRO A 236 14.13 -5.61 -7.06
N THR A 237 14.00 -5.06 -5.85
CA THR A 237 12.74 -5.08 -5.10
C THR A 237 12.24 -3.66 -4.90
N VAL A 238 10.96 -3.41 -5.16
CA VAL A 238 10.31 -2.11 -4.91
C VAL A 238 9.17 -2.33 -3.94
N LEU A 239 9.18 -1.58 -2.85
CA LEU A 239 8.08 -1.55 -1.91
C LEU A 239 7.13 -0.41 -2.26
N PHE A 240 5.84 -0.70 -2.25
CA PHE A 240 4.73 0.22 -2.44
C PHE A 240 3.99 0.36 -1.12
N GLU A 241 3.69 1.59 -0.71
CA GLU A 241 2.83 1.90 0.43
C GLU A 241 1.61 2.69 -0.05
N ALA A 242 0.43 2.09 0.03
CA ALA A 242 -0.84 2.76 -0.20
C ALA A 242 -1.27 3.51 1.06
N GLY A 243 -1.26 4.84 1.03
CA GLY A 243 -1.61 5.70 2.15
C GLY A 243 -3.04 6.22 2.11
N HIS A 244 -3.24 7.39 2.72
CA HIS A 244 -4.53 8.08 2.72
C HIS A 244 -4.55 9.15 1.63
N TYR A 245 -5.62 9.18 0.85
CA TYR A 245 -5.96 10.33 0.02
C TYR A 245 -7.04 11.14 0.75
N PRO A 246 -7.03 12.48 0.71
CA PRO A 246 -8.01 13.31 1.44
C PRO A 246 -9.45 12.83 1.22
N GLU A 247 -10.19 12.70 2.32
CA GLU A 247 -11.60 12.25 2.37
C GLU A 247 -11.84 10.79 1.93
N ASP A 248 -10.80 10.03 1.60
CA ASP A 248 -10.89 8.65 1.09
C ASP A 248 -10.38 7.63 2.11
N TYR A 249 -11.12 7.48 3.22
CA TYR A 249 -10.80 6.47 4.25
C TYR A 249 -10.95 5.02 3.76
N MET A 250 -11.75 4.82 2.71
CA MET A 250 -11.97 3.53 2.05
C MET A 250 -10.88 3.17 1.04
N ARG A 251 -9.99 4.12 0.71
CA ARG A 251 -8.83 3.96 -0.17
C ARG A 251 -9.22 3.52 -1.58
N GLU A 252 -10.25 4.15 -2.15
CA GLU A 252 -10.68 3.92 -3.53
C GLU A 252 -9.91 4.77 -4.54
N ASN A 253 -9.50 5.99 -4.17
CA ASN A 253 -8.63 6.84 -4.98
C ASN A 253 -7.17 6.34 -4.90
N THR A 254 -6.71 5.98 -3.70
CA THR A 254 -5.33 5.49 -3.52
C THR A 254 -5.06 4.22 -4.34
N ARG A 255 -6.03 3.31 -4.40
CA ARG A 255 -6.02 2.12 -5.26
C ARG A 255 -5.70 2.43 -6.72
N GLU A 256 -6.31 3.48 -7.28
CA GLU A 256 -6.06 3.91 -8.67
C GLU A 256 -4.60 4.32 -8.88
N TYR A 257 -4.03 5.08 -7.93
CA TYR A 257 -2.65 5.53 -8.03
C TYR A 257 -1.65 4.37 -7.93
N ILE A 258 -1.95 3.35 -7.12
CA ILE A 258 -1.16 2.11 -7.09
C ILE A 258 -1.24 1.40 -8.44
N PHE A 259 -2.44 1.23 -9.01
CA PHE A 259 -2.60 0.65 -10.35
C PHE A 259 -1.80 1.42 -11.41
N GLN A 260 -1.89 2.75 -11.43
CA GLN A 260 -1.15 3.60 -12.36
C GLN A 260 0.37 3.44 -12.21
N ALA A 261 0.86 3.34 -10.97
CA ALA A 261 2.26 3.08 -10.68
C ALA A 261 2.71 1.70 -11.21
N LEU A 262 1.90 0.64 -11.01
CA LEU A 262 2.18 -0.70 -11.56
C LEU A 262 2.27 -0.68 -13.09
N VAL A 263 1.33 -0.03 -13.78
CA VAL A 263 1.34 0.09 -15.25
C VAL A 263 2.60 0.83 -15.73
N VAL A 264 3.00 1.92 -15.06
CA VAL A 264 4.23 2.66 -15.40
C VAL A 264 5.48 1.83 -15.16
N ALA A 265 5.54 1.10 -14.06
CA ALA A 265 6.67 0.21 -13.77
C ALA A 265 6.81 -0.85 -14.88
N MET A 266 5.71 -1.50 -15.26
CA MET A 266 5.70 -2.49 -16.35
C MET A 266 6.08 -1.88 -17.69
N GLY A 267 5.52 -0.73 -18.06
CA GLY A 267 5.84 -0.04 -19.30
C GLY A 267 7.32 0.37 -19.37
N THR A 268 7.90 0.78 -18.25
CA THR A 268 9.34 1.09 -18.12
C THR A 268 10.21 -0.16 -18.32
N ILE A 269 9.84 -1.28 -17.67
CA ILE A 269 10.55 -2.56 -17.79
C ILE A 269 10.49 -3.10 -19.22
N VAL A 270 9.31 -3.14 -19.83
CA VAL A 270 9.09 -3.69 -21.17
C VAL A 270 9.74 -2.83 -22.24
N GLY A 271 9.65 -1.50 -22.11
CA GLY A 271 10.28 -0.55 -23.02
C GLY A 271 11.79 -0.41 -22.87
N ASN A 272 12.44 -1.15 -21.96
CA ASN A 272 13.87 -1.03 -21.62
C ASN A 272 14.28 0.42 -21.22
N LYS A 273 13.38 1.14 -20.55
CA LYS A 273 13.54 2.57 -20.22
C LYS A 273 14.06 2.83 -18.80
N ILE A 274 14.44 1.79 -18.07
CA ILE A 274 14.93 1.93 -16.69
C ILE A 274 16.11 2.92 -16.62
N GLY A 275 17.02 2.87 -17.60
CA GLY A 275 18.17 3.77 -17.68
C GLY A 275 17.84 5.24 -17.96
N ASP A 276 16.62 5.55 -18.44
CA ASP A 276 16.20 6.92 -18.79
C ASP A 276 15.93 7.77 -17.53
N TYR A 277 15.78 7.14 -16.37
CA TYR A 277 15.49 7.80 -15.11
C TYR A 277 16.74 7.85 -14.26
N ALA A 278 17.18 9.00 -13.76
CA ALA A 278 18.42 9.04 -12.98
C ALA A 278 18.18 8.60 -11.53
N LYS A 279 18.95 7.62 -11.02
CA LYS A 279 18.80 7.14 -9.63
C LYS A 279 18.97 8.24 -8.57
N LYS A 280 19.70 9.32 -8.87
CA LYS A 280 19.87 10.46 -7.95
C LYS A 280 18.53 11.14 -7.63
N GLU A 281 17.61 11.16 -8.61
CA GLU A 281 16.28 11.77 -8.46
C GLU A 281 15.40 11.01 -7.45
N TYR A 282 15.79 9.78 -7.07
CA TYR A 282 15.13 9.05 -5.99
C TYR A 282 15.25 9.77 -4.65
N PHE A 283 16.39 10.42 -4.40
CA PHE A 283 16.63 11.17 -3.16
C PHE A 283 15.97 12.54 -3.16
N ASP A 284 15.47 13.00 -4.31
CA ASP A 284 14.65 14.22 -4.41
C ASP A 284 13.19 13.96 -3.98
N ILE A 285 12.79 12.68 -3.83
CA ILE A 285 11.49 12.31 -3.27
C ILE A 285 11.57 12.49 -1.74
N PRO A 286 10.77 13.39 -1.14
CA PRO A 286 10.83 13.61 0.31
C PRO A 286 10.44 12.35 1.08
N GLU A 287 11.05 12.15 2.24
CA GLU A 287 10.64 11.07 3.14
C GLU A 287 9.25 11.30 3.72
N ASN A 288 8.67 10.24 4.29
CA ASN A 288 7.46 10.36 5.08
C ASN A 288 7.78 10.96 6.46
N ALA A 289 6.93 11.87 6.92
CA ALA A 289 6.85 12.29 8.32
C ALA A 289 5.56 11.75 8.96
N LYS A 290 5.47 11.85 10.30
CA LYS A 290 4.32 11.36 11.09
C LYS A 290 3.61 12.52 11.78
N LEU A 291 3.19 13.52 11.00
CA LEU A 291 2.61 14.76 11.52
C LEU A 291 1.08 14.84 11.36
N PHE A 292 0.42 13.78 10.87
CA PHE A 292 -1.03 13.78 10.70
C PHE A 292 -1.79 13.07 11.83
N TYR A 293 -2.95 13.63 12.13
CA TYR A 293 -4.06 13.00 12.83
C TYR A 293 -5.29 12.95 11.92
N ASP A 294 -6.26 12.11 12.27
CA ASP A 294 -7.51 12.02 11.51
C ASP A 294 -8.37 13.25 11.77
N VAL A 295 -8.43 13.70 13.02
CA VAL A 295 -9.14 14.92 13.42
C VAL A 295 -8.30 15.76 14.37
N LEU A 296 -8.26 17.07 14.15
CA LEU A 296 -7.76 18.07 15.10
C LEU A 296 -8.89 19.03 15.50
N ILE A 297 -9.08 19.23 16.79
CA ILE A 297 -10.14 20.09 17.33
C ILE A 297 -9.51 21.16 18.22
N GLN A 298 -9.60 22.41 17.78
CA GLN A 298 -9.14 23.58 18.52
C GLN A 298 -10.23 24.07 19.46
N ASN A 299 -9.83 24.66 20.58
CA ASN A 299 -10.75 25.25 21.57
C ASN A 299 -11.73 24.23 22.19
N ALA A 300 -11.30 22.99 22.37
CA ALA A 300 -12.15 21.90 22.89
C ALA A 300 -12.68 22.13 24.33
N HIS A 301 -12.09 23.05 25.09
CA HIS A 301 -12.62 23.49 26.39
C HIS A 301 -14.04 24.08 26.30
N LEU A 302 -14.47 24.52 25.11
CA LEU A 302 -15.84 24.97 24.86
C LEU A 302 -16.84 23.80 24.76
N ILE A 303 -16.34 22.57 24.58
CA ILE A 303 -17.14 21.34 24.66
C ILE A 303 -17.14 20.82 26.10
N ASN A 304 -15.96 20.71 26.72
CA ASN A 304 -15.79 20.19 28.08
C ASN A 304 -14.66 20.93 28.80
N SER A 305 -15.02 21.94 29.58
CA SER A 305 -14.06 22.80 30.30
C SER A 305 -13.41 22.13 31.51
N GLU A 306 -13.98 21.04 32.03
CA GLU A 306 -13.38 20.24 33.10
C GLU A 306 -12.25 19.36 32.58
N LYS A 307 -12.37 18.90 31.32
CA LYS A 307 -11.43 17.98 30.68
C LYS A 307 -10.32 18.69 29.89
N TYR A 308 -10.61 19.84 29.28
CA TYR A 308 -9.68 20.54 28.39
C TYR A 308 -9.41 21.97 28.83
N ARG A 309 -8.18 22.45 28.60
CA ARG A 309 -7.77 23.81 28.93
C ARG A 309 -7.98 24.74 27.74
N ALA A 310 -8.01 26.05 28.02
CA ALA A 310 -7.97 27.07 26.98
C ALA A 310 -6.74 26.86 26.07
N ASN A 311 -6.93 26.98 24.76
CA ASN A 311 -5.93 26.74 23.71
C ASN A 311 -5.46 25.27 23.53
N ASP A 312 -6.04 24.29 24.23
CA ASP A 312 -5.77 22.90 23.91
C ASP A 312 -6.34 22.54 22.52
N ILE A 313 -5.53 21.81 21.76
CA ILE A 313 -5.94 21.07 20.57
C ILE A 313 -6.08 19.61 20.96
N VAL A 314 -7.23 19.02 20.67
CA VAL A 314 -7.50 17.58 20.83
C VAL A 314 -7.23 16.89 19.50
N ALA A 315 -6.40 15.87 19.52
CA ALA A 315 -6.07 15.06 18.35
C ALA A 315 -6.63 13.65 18.47
N ILE A 316 -7.39 13.24 17.44
CA ILE A 316 -8.02 11.93 17.34
C ILE A 316 -7.39 11.13 16.21
N LEU A 317 -7.15 9.83 16.46
CA LEU A 317 -6.96 8.85 15.41
C LEU A 317 -8.13 7.88 15.40
N PHE A 318 -8.52 7.43 14.22
CA PHE A 318 -9.43 6.32 14.06
C PHE A 318 -8.67 5.00 14.14
N LYS A 319 -9.12 4.13 15.04
CA LYS A 319 -8.77 2.73 15.09
C LYS A 319 -9.73 1.95 14.20
N GLU A 320 -9.17 1.19 13.27
CA GLU A 320 -9.94 0.30 12.43
C GLU A 320 -10.29 -0.97 13.21
N VAL A 321 -11.57 -1.31 13.25
CA VAL A 321 -12.10 -2.48 13.98
C VAL A 321 -13.04 -3.24 13.04
N LEU A 322 -12.79 -4.54 12.89
CA LEU A 322 -13.70 -5.43 12.16
C LEU A 322 -14.94 -5.70 13.02
N GLU A 323 -16.11 -5.33 12.51
CA GLU A 323 -17.42 -5.62 13.11
C GLU A 323 -18.31 -6.33 12.08
N GLY A 324 -18.54 -7.63 12.29
CA GLY A 324 -19.15 -8.48 11.27
C GLY A 324 -18.26 -8.54 10.02
N ASN A 325 -18.76 -8.05 8.89
CA ASN A 325 -18.04 -8.00 7.62
C ASN A 325 -17.61 -6.57 7.22
N ASN A 326 -17.65 -5.62 8.14
CA ASN A 326 -17.33 -4.21 7.87
C ASN A 326 -16.20 -3.70 8.77
N ILE A 327 -15.41 -2.75 8.25
CA ILE A 327 -14.42 -2.02 9.06
C ILE A 327 -15.05 -0.74 9.58
N CYS A 328 -15.14 -0.65 10.91
CA CYS A 328 -15.57 0.53 11.62
C CYS A 328 -14.36 1.35 12.07
N PHE A 329 -14.43 2.67 11.89
CA PHE A 329 -13.41 3.62 12.31
C PHE A 329 -13.76 4.17 13.69
N LYS A 330 -13.24 3.55 14.75
CA LYS A 330 -13.51 3.94 16.14
C LYS A 330 -12.57 5.08 16.56
N PRO A 331 -13.08 6.23 16.99
CA PRO A 331 -12.24 7.35 17.38
C PRO A 331 -11.55 7.11 18.72
N GLU A 332 -10.27 7.48 18.79
CA GLU A 332 -9.48 7.45 20.01
C GLU A 332 -8.72 8.78 20.15
N ILE A 333 -8.90 9.48 21.27
CA ILE A 333 -8.07 10.64 21.61
C ILE A 333 -6.64 10.14 21.80
N LYS A 334 -5.72 10.64 20.98
CA LYS A 334 -4.30 10.28 21.04
C LYS A 334 -3.45 11.29 21.76
N LYS A 335 -3.79 12.57 21.63
CA LYS A 335 -3.00 13.64 22.22
C LYS A 335 -3.86 14.87 22.49
N VAL A 336 -3.51 15.58 23.56
CA VAL A 336 -4.08 16.88 23.92
C VAL A 336 -2.92 17.83 24.23
N GLY A 337 -3.02 19.07 23.77
CA GLY A 337 -2.04 20.14 24.06
C GLY A 337 -1.91 21.12 22.90
N SER A 338 -0.79 21.82 22.78
CA SER A 338 -0.62 22.87 21.75
C SER A 338 -0.73 22.37 20.30
N LEU A 339 -0.11 21.23 19.97
CA LEU A 339 -0.17 20.53 18.67
C LEU A 339 -0.07 21.39 17.38
N LEU A 340 0.55 22.58 17.44
CA LEU A 340 0.61 23.53 16.32
C LEU A 340 1.40 23.00 15.11
N ASP A 341 2.35 22.09 15.33
CA ASP A 341 3.17 21.49 14.28
C ASP A 341 2.51 20.27 13.61
N PHE A 342 1.27 19.93 13.98
CA PHE A 342 0.54 18.78 13.45
C PHE A 342 -0.58 19.20 12.50
N TYR A 343 -0.97 18.26 11.65
CA TYR A 343 -2.02 18.42 10.65
C TYR A 343 -3.17 17.44 10.95
N GLY A 344 -4.36 17.79 10.47
CA GLY A 344 -5.56 16.97 10.61
C GLY A 344 -6.17 16.78 9.23
N HIS A 345 -6.61 15.56 8.91
CA HIS A 345 -7.44 15.31 7.73
C HIS A 345 -8.76 16.08 7.85
N GLN A 346 -9.30 16.15 9.05
CA GLN A 346 -10.39 17.04 9.44
C GLN A 346 -9.92 18.01 10.52
N LYS A 347 -10.38 19.27 10.44
CA LYS A 347 -10.04 20.32 11.40
C LYS A 347 -11.30 21.07 11.80
N TYR A 348 -11.42 21.32 13.09
CA TYR A 348 -12.53 22.06 13.66
C TYR A 348 -12.02 23.06 14.69
N ASP A 349 -12.71 24.20 14.79
CA ASP A 349 -12.46 25.22 15.80
C ASP A 349 -13.75 25.51 16.57
N CYS A 350 -13.84 25.01 17.80
CA CYS A 350 -15.05 25.13 18.63
C CYS A 350 -15.41 26.57 19.01
N SER A 351 -14.53 27.55 18.77
CA SER A 351 -14.89 28.97 18.92
C SER A 351 -15.84 29.45 17.83
N LYS A 352 -15.95 28.70 16.72
CA LYS A 352 -16.90 28.93 15.64
C LYS A 352 -18.15 28.11 15.88
N MET A 353 -19.30 28.77 15.88
CA MET A 353 -20.60 28.11 16.13
C MET A 353 -20.90 27.00 15.11
N GLU A 354 -20.53 27.20 13.84
CA GLU A 354 -20.73 26.22 12.76
C GLU A 354 -19.97 24.91 13.03
N ASP A 355 -18.69 25.00 13.39
CA ASP A 355 -17.85 23.84 13.72
C ASP A 355 -18.34 23.13 14.98
N LEU A 356 -18.79 23.89 15.99
CA LEU A 356 -19.33 23.33 17.22
C LEU A 356 -20.62 22.53 16.98
N GLU A 357 -21.53 23.03 16.13
CA GLU A 357 -22.73 22.30 15.73
C GLU A 357 -22.43 21.09 14.82
N LEU A 358 -21.39 21.19 14.00
CA LEU A 358 -20.95 20.09 13.15
C LEU A 358 -20.33 18.95 13.96
N ILE A 359 -19.48 19.27 14.94
CA ILE A 359 -18.82 18.29 15.82
C ILE A 359 -19.84 17.43 16.58
N LYS A 360 -20.95 18.02 17.07
CA LYS A 360 -22.01 17.29 17.80
C LYS A 360 -22.64 16.15 16.99
N LYS A 361 -22.50 16.17 15.67
CA LYS A 361 -23.04 15.15 14.75
C LYS A 361 -22.00 14.13 14.31
N GLN A 362 -20.74 14.30 14.72
CA GLN A 362 -19.64 13.42 14.31
C GLN A 362 -19.59 12.16 15.17
N SER A 363 -19.11 11.06 14.59
CA SER A 363 -18.95 9.77 15.29
C SER A 363 -17.99 9.83 16.48
N PHE A 364 -17.17 10.87 16.56
CA PHE A 364 -16.22 11.10 17.64
C PHE A 364 -16.71 12.06 18.73
N TRP A 365 -17.96 12.52 18.68
CA TRP A 365 -18.54 13.36 19.73
C TRP A 365 -18.46 12.69 21.12
N GLU A 366 -18.83 11.42 21.20
CA GLU A 366 -18.90 10.67 22.46
C GLU A 366 -17.55 10.48 23.17
N VAL A 367 -16.43 10.67 22.48
CA VAL A 367 -15.09 10.55 23.11
C VAL A 367 -14.53 11.89 23.58
N LEU A 368 -15.12 13.02 23.15
CA LEU A 368 -14.72 14.37 23.54
C LEU A 368 -15.23 14.70 24.94
#